data_AF-A0A2P6VQU3-F1
#
_entry.id   AF-A0A2P6VQU3-F1
#
_cell.length_a   1.000
_cell.length_b   1.000
_cell.length_c   1.000
_cell.angle_alpha   90.00
_cell.angle_beta   90.00
_cell.angle_gamma   90.00
#
_symmetry.space_group_name_H-M   'P 1'
#
loop_
_entity.id
_entity.type
_entity.pdbx_description
1 polymer ?
#
loop_
_entity_poly.entity_id
_entity_poly.type
_entity_poly.pdbx_seq_one_letter_code
_entity_poly.pdbx_strand_id
1 'polypeptide(L)'
;MGTLAMALCRALPQGPAGLRPSQAGGDALALALHCLMVRDGYTALDRNGRRLRGYALPSDWDAVDFLWAWEYTRPGAARHFRLQCGLQPATRRMFIHASEVAPGGDPVQDNIQVMGVQLDNYVKLPRGDGAAAQPPSSWEGVLVGEQALRDMWAEFVSAPLWRLAGKAPAHGGAVGGWAAAAQQRCGALGEALGERRRALLLAAGVVVVAAGVLAYRRASASSAP
;
A
#
# COMPACT_ATOMS: atom_id res chain seq x y z
N MET A 1 -0.99 -8.59 19.95
CA MET A 1 -1.17 -8.38 18.49
C MET A 1 -0.03 -9.11 17.78
N GLY A 2 -0.31 -9.95 16.77
CA GLY A 2 0.74 -10.72 16.07
C GLY A 2 1.70 -9.84 15.25
N THR A 3 2.91 -10.33 15.00
CA THR A 3 3.96 -9.62 14.22
C THR A 3 3.58 -9.51 12.74
N LEU A 4 4.13 -8.54 12.00
CA LEU A 4 3.81 -8.34 10.59
C LEU A 4 4.28 -9.55 9.75
N ALA A 5 5.41 -10.16 10.11
CA ALA A 5 5.85 -11.45 9.57
C ALA A 5 4.78 -12.55 9.65
N MET A 6 4.04 -12.67 10.77
CA MET A 6 2.94 -13.64 10.87
C MET A 6 1.78 -13.35 9.92
N ALA A 7 1.52 -12.08 9.60
CA ALA A 7 0.52 -11.73 8.58
C ALA A 7 1.01 -12.07 7.18
N LEU A 8 2.29 -11.84 6.89
CA LEU A 8 2.90 -12.23 5.61
C LEU A 8 2.84 -13.74 5.37
N CYS A 9 3.03 -14.58 6.40
CA CYS A 9 2.85 -16.03 6.27
C CYS A 9 1.42 -16.45 5.87
N ARG A 10 0.43 -15.57 6.07
CA ARG A 10 -0.97 -15.79 5.68
C ARG A 10 -1.33 -15.12 4.36
N ALA A 11 -0.49 -14.20 3.88
CA ALA A 11 -0.59 -13.62 2.55
C ALA A 11 0.01 -14.58 1.51
N LEU A 12 -0.34 -14.37 0.24
CA LEU A 12 0.36 -15.02 -0.87
C LEU A 12 1.35 -14.01 -1.47
N PRO A 13 2.60 -14.40 -1.78
CA PRO A 13 3.18 -15.72 -1.54
C PRO A 13 3.45 -16.00 -0.06
N GLN A 14 3.39 -17.28 0.34
CA GLN A 14 3.61 -17.71 1.74
C GLN A 14 5.07 -17.60 2.19
N GLY A 15 5.98 -17.18 1.31
CA GLY A 15 7.37 -16.94 1.61
C GLY A 15 8.06 -16.07 0.55
N PRO A 16 9.25 -15.52 0.87
CA PRO A 16 10.01 -14.64 -0.03
C PRO A 16 10.44 -15.29 -1.35
N ALA A 17 10.55 -16.61 -1.39
CA ALA A 17 10.91 -17.35 -2.61
C ALA A 17 9.88 -17.21 -3.75
N GLY A 18 8.64 -16.84 -3.44
CA GLY A 18 7.61 -16.55 -4.45
C GLY A 18 7.64 -15.12 -4.99
N LEU A 19 8.56 -14.27 -4.54
CA LEU A 19 8.69 -12.89 -5.00
C LEU A 19 9.57 -12.80 -6.25
N ARG A 20 9.40 -11.73 -7.03
CA ARG A 20 10.18 -11.51 -8.23
C ARG A 20 11.63 -11.17 -7.86
N PRO A 21 12.65 -11.91 -8.33
CA PRO A 21 14.03 -11.69 -7.90
C PRO A 21 14.55 -10.26 -8.10
N SER A 22 14.14 -9.60 -9.18
CA SER A 22 14.55 -8.23 -9.52
C SER A 22 14.02 -7.16 -8.56
N GLN A 23 12.98 -7.46 -7.78
CA GLN A 23 12.31 -6.47 -6.92
C GLN A 23 11.74 -7.06 -5.62
N ALA A 24 12.24 -8.21 -5.18
CA ALA A 24 11.74 -8.93 -4.01
C ALA A 24 11.66 -8.04 -2.76
N GLY A 25 12.61 -7.12 -2.58
CA GLY A 25 12.55 -6.15 -1.49
C GLY A 25 11.32 -5.24 -1.57
N GLY A 26 11.04 -4.70 -2.76
CA GLY A 26 9.85 -3.88 -3.01
C GLY A 26 8.56 -4.67 -2.83
N ASP A 27 8.49 -5.87 -3.40
CA ASP A 27 7.33 -6.77 -3.24
C ASP A 27 7.06 -7.05 -1.76
N ALA A 28 8.10 -7.41 -0.98
CA ALA A 28 7.98 -7.68 0.46
C ALA A 28 7.45 -6.48 1.25
N LEU A 29 7.96 -5.28 0.98
CA LEU A 29 7.50 -4.07 1.65
C LEU A 29 6.06 -3.71 1.26
N ALA A 30 5.71 -3.85 -0.01
CA ALA A 30 4.35 -3.59 -0.50
C ALA A 30 3.35 -4.57 0.15
N LEU A 31 3.70 -5.85 0.25
CA LEU A 31 2.92 -6.88 0.95
C LEU A 31 2.74 -6.57 2.43
N ALA A 32 3.80 -6.07 3.08
CA ALA A 32 3.75 -5.65 4.46
C ALA A 32 2.73 -4.50 4.67
N LEU A 33 2.71 -3.52 3.77
CA LEU A 33 1.74 -2.42 3.80
C LEU A 33 0.30 -2.88 3.53
N HIS A 34 0.10 -3.82 2.59
CA HIS A 34 -1.19 -4.49 2.40
C HIS A 34 -1.67 -5.17 3.70
N CYS A 35 -0.78 -5.90 4.38
CA CYS A 35 -1.12 -6.55 5.64
C CYS A 35 -1.51 -5.54 6.73
N LEU A 36 -0.92 -4.34 6.73
CA LEU A 36 -1.32 -3.26 7.64
C LEU A 36 -2.72 -2.73 7.32
N MET A 37 -3.07 -2.50 6.04
CA MET A 37 -4.44 -2.18 5.64
C MET A 37 -5.44 -3.22 6.17
N VAL A 38 -5.17 -4.51 5.95
CA VAL A 38 -6.09 -5.58 6.38
C VAL A 38 -6.23 -5.62 7.91
N ARG A 39 -5.14 -5.43 8.65
CA ARG A 39 -5.17 -5.35 10.12
C ARG A 39 -6.00 -4.19 10.66
N ASP A 40 -6.03 -3.08 9.93
CA ASP A 40 -6.80 -1.89 10.29
C ASP A 40 -8.28 -1.98 9.90
N GLY A 41 -8.74 -3.16 9.49
CA GLY A 41 -10.14 -3.48 9.22
C GLY A 41 -10.57 -3.24 7.77
N TYR A 42 -9.62 -2.99 6.87
CA TYR A 42 -9.89 -2.91 5.44
C TYR A 42 -9.96 -4.32 4.83
N THR A 43 -10.79 -4.50 3.82
CA THR A 43 -10.95 -5.75 3.07
C THR A 43 -10.58 -5.49 1.62
N ALA A 44 -9.56 -6.17 1.12
CA ALA A 44 -9.13 -6.03 -0.27
C ALA A 44 -10.22 -6.48 -1.25
N LEU A 45 -10.22 -5.88 -2.44
CA LEU A 45 -11.14 -6.17 -3.52
C LEU A 45 -10.38 -6.77 -4.70
N ASP A 46 -10.99 -7.73 -5.39
CA ASP A 46 -10.49 -8.23 -6.68
C ASP A 46 -10.83 -7.26 -7.83
N ARG A 47 -10.40 -7.62 -9.05
CA ARG A 47 -10.74 -6.90 -10.29
C ARG A 47 -12.23 -6.86 -10.62
N ASN A 48 -13.09 -7.52 -9.88
CA ASN A 48 -14.54 -7.45 -10.07
C ASN A 48 -15.21 -6.71 -8.90
N GLY A 49 -14.44 -6.08 -8.01
CA GLY A 49 -14.95 -5.44 -6.80
C GLY A 49 -15.42 -6.42 -5.73
N ARG A 50 -15.11 -7.72 -5.85
CA ARG A 50 -15.48 -8.74 -4.87
C ARG A 50 -14.49 -8.73 -3.73
N ARG A 51 -15.02 -8.92 -2.51
CA ARG A 51 -14.21 -8.96 -1.29
C ARG A 51 -13.33 -10.20 -1.26
N LEU A 52 -12.03 -9.99 -1.12
CA LEU A 52 -11.04 -11.02 -0.85
C LEU A 52 -11.04 -11.37 0.63
N ARG A 53 -10.69 -12.62 0.97
CA ARG A 53 -10.69 -13.11 2.35
C ARG A 53 -9.33 -12.88 3.01
N GLY A 54 -9.33 -12.29 4.20
CA GLY A 54 -8.12 -12.13 5.02
C GLY A 54 -7.05 -11.31 4.30
N TYR A 55 -5.84 -11.87 4.19
CA TYR A 55 -4.67 -11.26 3.56
C TYR A 55 -4.50 -11.69 2.09
N ALA A 56 -5.57 -12.17 1.45
CA ALA A 56 -5.52 -12.55 0.05
C ALA A 56 -5.36 -11.31 -0.84
N LEU A 57 -4.57 -11.46 -1.89
CA LEU A 57 -4.30 -10.45 -2.90
C LEU A 57 -5.06 -10.75 -4.20
N PRO A 58 -5.31 -9.73 -5.04
CA PRO A 58 -5.66 -9.94 -6.43
C PRO A 58 -4.58 -10.77 -7.15
N SER A 59 -4.97 -11.57 -8.13
CA SER A 59 -4.04 -12.44 -8.87
C SER A 59 -2.97 -11.68 -9.67
N ASP A 60 -3.19 -10.40 -9.90
CA ASP A 60 -2.36 -9.49 -10.70
C ASP A 60 -1.69 -8.40 -9.86
N TRP A 61 -1.59 -8.59 -8.54
CA TRP A 61 -1.09 -7.59 -7.60
C TRP A 61 0.32 -7.09 -7.91
N ASP A 62 1.12 -7.89 -8.62
CA ASP A 62 2.50 -7.62 -9.03
C ASP A 62 2.63 -7.45 -10.55
N ALA A 63 1.55 -7.16 -11.28
CA ALA A 63 1.57 -7.05 -12.74
C ALA A 63 2.43 -5.89 -13.30
N VAL A 64 2.74 -4.88 -12.48
CA VAL A 64 3.57 -3.73 -12.89
C VAL A 64 4.85 -3.69 -12.08
N ASP A 65 5.99 -3.53 -12.76
CA ASP A 65 7.27 -3.39 -12.10
C ASP A 65 7.31 -2.13 -11.23
N PHE A 66 7.74 -2.33 -9.99
CA PHE A 66 7.95 -1.31 -8.97
C PHE A 66 6.70 -0.50 -8.60
N LEU A 67 5.52 -0.96 -8.99
CA LEU A 67 4.25 -0.32 -8.68
C LEU A 67 3.21 -1.38 -8.28
N TRP A 68 2.71 -1.26 -7.05
CA TRP A 68 1.63 -2.10 -6.52
C TRP A 68 0.41 -1.24 -6.24
N ALA A 69 -0.77 -1.72 -6.60
CA ALA A 69 -2.01 -1.01 -6.35
C ALA A 69 -3.13 -1.98 -5.95
N TRP A 70 -3.86 -1.63 -4.90
CA TRP A 70 -4.96 -2.42 -4.39
C TRP A 70 -6.15 -1.54 -4.03
N GLU A 71 -7.34 -2.08 -4.25
CA GLU A 71 -8.60 -1.48 -3.82
C GLU A 71 -9.11 -2.19 -2.56
N TYR A 72 -9.74 -1.43 -1.68
CA TYR A 72 -10.26 -1.90 -0.40
C TYR A 72 -11.63 -1.33 -0.11
N THR A 73 -12.42 -2.06 0.67
CA THR A 73 -13.59 -1.53 1.38
C THR A 73 -13.37 -1.65 2.88
N ARG A 74 -14.11 -0.88 3.68
CA ARG A 74 -14.08 -0.97 5.14
C ARG A 74 -15.50 -0.86 5.67
N PRO A 75 -15.93 -1.70 6.63
CA PRO A 75 -17.24 -1.56 7.26
C PRO A 75 -17.47 -0.12 7.77
N GLY A 76 -18.63 0.44 7.46
CA GLY A 76 -18.99 1.83 7.81
C GLY A 76 -18.45 2.91 6.87
N ALA A 77 -17.60 2.57 5.89
CA ALA A 77 -17.20 3.50 4.83
C ALA A 77 -18.31 3.65 3.79
N ALA A 78 -18.54 4.88 3.31
CA ALA A 78 -19.42 5.15 2.18
C ALA A 78 -18.77 4.81 0.83
N ARG A 79 -17.43 4.79 0.77
CA ARG A 79 -16.64 4.58 -0.45
C ARG A 79 -15.56 3.52 -0.27
N HIS A 80 -14.88 3.21 -1.37
CA HIS A 80 -13.71 2.35 -1.37
C HIS A 80 -12.43 3.17 -1.21
N PHE A 81 -11.33 2.48 -0.94
CA PHE A 81 -10.01 3.05 -0.71
C PHE A 81 -9.01 2.39 -1.63
N ARG A 82 -8.04 3.16 -2.11
CA ARG A 82 -6.92 2.68 -2.91
C ARG A 82 -5.64 2.83 -2.11
N LEU A 83 -4.82 1.79 -2.07
CA LEU A 83 -3.41 1.87 -1.68
C LEU A 83 -2.57 1.70 -2.94
N GLN A 84 -1.66 2.64 -3.18
CA GLN A 84 -0.65 2.56 -4.22
C GLN A 84 0.74 2.67 -3.60
N CYS A 85 1.65 1.81 -4.01
CA CYS A 85 3.04 1.81 -3.57
C CYS A 85 3.93 1.87 -4.81
N GLY A 86 4.75 2.91 -4.93
CA GLY A 86 5.72 3.06 -6.02
C GLY A 86 7.15 3.03 -5.46
N LEU A 87 7.96 2.07 -5.90
CA LEU A 87 9.39 1.99 -5.55
C LEU A 87 10.21 2.70 -6.62
N GLN A 88 11.10 3.60 -6.20
CA GLN A 88 12.13 4.15 -7.08
C GLN A 88 13.39 3.27 -6.96
N PRO A 89 13.74 2.45 -7.97
CA PRO A 89 14.79 1.43 -7.82
C PRO A 89 16.17 2.03 -7.49
N ALA A 90 16.51 3.16 -8.13
CA ALA A 90 17.80 3.82 -7.95
C ALA A 90 18.03 4.35 -6.53
N THR A 91 16.99 4.87 -5.87
CA THR A 91 17.10 5.44 -4.52
C THR A 91 16.62 4.48 -3.44
N ARG A 92 15.96 3.38 -3.85
CA ARG A 92 15.32 2.39 -2.97
C ARG A 92 14.32 3.04 -1.99
N ARG A 93 13.66 4.12 -2.43
CA ARG A 93 12.58 4.79 -1.70
C ARG A 93 11.23 4.33 -2.23
N MET A 94 10.35 3.90 -1.33
CA MET A 94 8.97 3.60 -1.66
C MET A 94 8.09 4.78 -1.26
N PHE A 95 7.30 5.25 -2.22
CA PHE A 95 6.25 6.25 -2.04
C PHE A 95 4.92 5.55 -1.94
N ILE A 96 4.19 5.84 -0.87
CA ILE A 96 2.93 5.20 -0.52
C ILE A 96 1.86 6.26 -0.62
N HIS A 97 0.81 5.97 -1.39
CA HIS A 97 -0.34 6.83 -1.58
C HIS A 97 -1.60 6.05 -1.24
N ALA A 98 -2.26 6.42 -0.15
CA ALA A 98 -3.52 5.83 0.26
C ALA A 98 -4.63 6.88 0.17
N SER A 99 -5.74 6.57 -0.48
CA SER A 99 -6.82 7.54 -0.65
C SER A 99 -8.19 6.89 -0.63
N GLU A 100 -9.20 7.62 -0.19
CA GLU A 100 -10.58 7.30 -0.54
C GLU A 100 -10.81 7.60 -2.03
N VAL A 101 -11.66 6.82 -2.68
CA VAL A 101 -11.88 6.91 -4.12
C VAL A 101 -13.33 7.25 -4.41
N ALA A 102 -13.55 8.28 -5.22
CA ALA A 102 -14.87 8.68 -5.68
C ALA A 102 -15.48 7.65 -6.64
N PRO A 103 -16.81 7.65 -6.90
CA PRO A 103 -17.42 6.77 -7.90
C PRO A 103 -16.78 6.85 -9.29
N GLY A 104 -16.18 8.01 -9.63
CA GLY A 104 -15.42 8.22 -10.86
C GLY A 104 -14.07 7.50 -10.92
N GLY A 105 -13.60 6.88 -9.83
CA GLY A 105 -12.29 6.23 -9.74
C GLY A 105 -11.14 7.18 -9.37
N ASP A 106 -11.42 8.47 -9.26
CA ASP A 106 -10.45 9.49 -8.86
C ASP A 106 -10.30 9.56 -7.33
N PRO A 107 -9.08 9.81 -6.83
CA PRO A 107 -8.86 10.09 -5.42
C PRO A 107 -9.68 11.29 -4.95
N VAL A 108 -10.29 11.16 -3.77
CA VAL A 108 -10.94 12.27 -3.08
C VAL A 108 -9.84 13.19 -2.55
N GLN A 109 -9.75 14.42 -3.07
CA GLN A 109 -8.63 15.33 -2.82
C GLN A 109 -8.36 15.58 -1.32
N ASP A 110 -9.43 15.70 -0.52
CA ASP A 110 -9.32 15.96 0.92
C ASP A 110 -9.02 14.70 1.75
N ASN A 111 -8.94 13.53 1.12
CA ASN A 111 -8.64 12.26 1.78
C ASN A 111 -7.56 11.47 1.02
N ILE A 112 -6.40 12.10 0.88
CA ILE A 112 -5.16 11.52 0.35
C ILE A 112 -4.10 11.54 1.45
N GLN A 113 -3.53 10.37 1.72
CA GLN A 113 -2.43 10.18 2.67
C GLN A 113 -1.20 9.71 1.91
N VAL A 114 -0.06 10.36 2.18
CA VAL A 114 1.21 10.05 1.53
C VAL A 114 2.26 9.75 2.58
N MET A 115 3.01 8.67 2.39
CA MET A 115 4.13 8.28 3.24
C MET A 115 5.32 7.85 2.37
N GLY A 116 6.52 8.32 2.72
CA GLY A 116 7.76 7.90 2.06
C GLY A 116 8.60 7.05 3.01
N VAL A 117 9.10 5.90 2.56
CA VAL A 117 9.94 5.02 3.37
C VAL A 117 11.18 4.57 2.59
N GLN A 118 12.30 4.41 3.29
CA GLN A 118 13.53 3.85 2.73
C GLN A 118 13.49 2.32 2.87
N LEU A 119 13.55 1.60 1.75
CA LEU A 119 13.39 0.15 1.72
C LEU A 119 14.38 -0.59 2.64
N ASP A 120 15.65 -0.17 2.63
CA ASP A 120 16.74 -0.82 3.36
C ASP A 120 16.61 -0.72 4.88
N ASN A 121 15.74 0.17 5.38
CA ASN A 121 15.42 0.28 6.80
C ASN A 121 14.43 -0.79 7.28
N TYR A 122 13.68 -1.40 6.37
CA TYR A 122 12.55 -2.28 6.70
C TYR A 122 12.66 -3.68 6.11
N VAL A 123 13.41 -3.87 5.01
CA VAL A 123 13.53 -5.17 4.36
C VAL A 123 14.98 -5.60 4.24
N LYS A 124 15.28 -6.80 4.75
CA LYS A 124 16.57 -7.48 4.62
C LYS A 124 16.42 -8.67 3.67
N LEU A 125 16.33 -8.36 2.38
CA LEU A 125 16.46 -9.34 1.31
C LEU A 125 17.74 -9.08 0.51
N PRO A 126 18.38 -10.14 -0.01
CA PRO A 126 19.51 -9.96 -0.91
C PRO A 126 19.12 -9.10 -2.11
N ARG A 127 20.04 -8.24 -2.56
CA ARG A 127 19.83 -7.48 -3.80
C ARG A 127 19.95 -8.45 -4.98
N GLY A 128 18.97 -8.44 -5.88
CA GLY A 128 18.91 -9.32 -7.06
C GLY A 128 19.97 -9.05 -8.13
N ASP A 129 21.01 -8.28 -7.80
CA ASP A 129 22.02 -7.79 -8.73
C ASP A 129 23.19 -8.78 -8.90
N GLY A 130 23.10 -9.99 -8.31
CA GLY A 130 24.13 -11.03 -8.37
C GLY A 130 23.60 -12.46 -8.21
N ALA A 131 24.21 -13.40 -8.94
CA ALA A 131 23.74 -14.76 -9.20
C ALA A 131 23.84 -15.79 -8.05
N ALA A 132 23.77 -15.42 -6.76
CA ALA A 132 24.06 -16.41 -5.69
C ALA A 132 23.23 -16.35 -4.40
N ALA A 133 22.44 -15.31 -4.14
CA ALA A 133 21.68 -15.27 -2.89
C ALA A 133 20.24 -15.71 -3.13
N GLN A 134 19.97 -17.00 -2.91
CA GLN A 134 18.58 -17.48 -2.87
C GLN A 134 17.81 -16.72 -1.78
N PRO A 135 16.59 -16.26 -2.05
CA PRO A 135 15.75 -15.66 -1.02
C PRO A 135 15.49 -16.68 0.10
N PRO A 136 15.38 -16.22 1.36
CA PRO A 136 15.07 -17.12 2.47
C PRO A 136 13.72 -17.82 2.24
N SER A 137 13.61 -19.03 2.77
CA SER A 137 12.39 -19.85 2.67
C SER A 137 11.26 -19.34 3.57
N SER A 138 11.55 -18.48 4.54
CA SER A 138 10.58 -17.91 5.49
C SER A 138 10.65 -16.38 5.54
N TRP A 139 9.58 -15.76 6.06
CA TRP A 139 9.51 -14.32 6.31
C TRP A 139 10.28 -13.86 7.56
N GLU A 140 10.85 -14.80 8.31
CA GLU A 140 11.60 -14.49 9.53
C GLU A 140 12.88 -13.71 9.21
N GLY A 141 13.11 -12.61 9.91
CA GLY A 141 14.27 -11.73 9.67
C GLY A 141 14.21 -10.91 8.38
N VAL A 142 13.23 -11.16 7.51
CA VAL A 142 13.03 -10.40 6.25
C VAL A 142 12.55 -8.99 6.54
N LEU A 143 11.53 -8.86 7.40
CA LEU A 143 11.08 -7.56 7.88
C LEU A 143 11.84 -7.20 9.15
N VAL A 144 12.41 -6.00 9.14
CA VAL A 144 13.03 -5.37 10.32
C VAL A 144 12.35 -4.04 10.59
N GLY A 145 12.50 -3.51 11.81
CA GLY A 145 11.88 -2.23 12.16
C GLY A 145 10.35 -2.25 12.08
N GLU A 146 9.71 -3.42 12.24
CA GLU A 146 8.26 -3.59 12.06
C GLU A 146 7.45 -2.61 12.93
N GLN A 147 7.89 -2.38 14.17
CA GLN A 147 7.18 -1.49 15.08
C GLN A 147 7.21 -0.04 14.60
N ALA A 148 8.38 0.46 14.18
CA ALA A 148 8.50 1.80 13.60
C ALA A 148 7.66 1.96 12.33
N LEU A 149 7.62 0.95 11.45
CA LEU A 149 6.76 0.97 10.27
C LEU A 149 5.29 1.06 10.65
N ARG A 150 4.86 0.30 11.65
CA ARG A 150 3.48 0.30 12.16
C ARG A 150 3.10 1.64 12.77
N ASP A 151 3.98 2.25 13.55
CA ASP A 151 3.71 3.52 14.21
C ASP A 151 3.56 4.64 13.18
N MET A 152 4.50 4.73 12.22
CA MET A 152 4.39 5.68 11.10
C MET A 152 3.14 5.42 10.25
N TRP A 153 2.83 4.17 9.96
CA TRP A 153 1.64 3.81 9.19
C TRP A 153 0.36 4.24 9.91
N ALA A 154 0.25 3.99 11.21
CA ALA A 154 -0.90 4.36 12.00
C ALA A 154 -1.08 5.88 12.04
N GLU A 155 0.01 6.63 12.26
CA GLU A 155 0.02 8.09 12.37
C GLU A 155 -0.27 8.79 11.03
N PHE A 156 0.44 8.41 9.97
CA PHE A 156 0.44 9.15 8.70
C PHE A 156 -0.51 8.59 7.65
N VAL A 157 -0.98 7.35 7.79
CA VAL A 157 -1.85 6.71 6.79
C VAL A 157 -3.19 6.29 7.40
N SER A 158 -3.20 5.27 8.25
CA SER A 158 -4.43 4.59 8.64
C SER A 158 -5.41 5.47 9.43
N ALA A 159 -4.93 6.13 10.48
CA ALA A 159 -5.77 7.00 11.30
C ALA A 159 -6.34 8.19 10.51
N PRO A 160 -5.54 9.00 9.77
CA PRO A 160 -6.08 10.10 8.99
C PRO A 160 -6.98 9.62 7.85
N LEU A 161 -6.61 8.56 7.13
CA LEU A 161 -7.43 7.98 6.04
C LEU A 161 -8.83 7.62 6.53
N TRP A 162 -8.92 7.00 7.70
CA TRP A 162 -10.21 6.64 8.29
C TRP A 162 -10.95 7.86 8.86
N ARG A 163 -10.27 8.76 9.57
CA ARG A 163 -10.89 9.94 10.18
C ARG A 163 -11.56 10.83 9.13
N LEU A 164 -10.95 10.97 7.96
CA LEU A 164 -11.44 11.80 6.85
C LEU A 164 -12.41 11.07 5.92
N ALA A 165 -12.59 9.75 6.09
CA ALA A 165 -13.45 8.97 5.20
C ALA A 165 -14.93 9.29 5.38
N GLY A 166 -15.65 9.41 4.25
CA GLY A 166 -17.10 9.49 4.25
C GLY A 166 -17.72 8.26 4.94
N LYS A 167 -18.64 8.48 5.88
CA LYS A 167 -19.30 7.40 6.64
C LYS A 167 -20.65 7.05 6.03
N ALA A 168 -20.93 5.76 5.91
CA ALA A 168 -22.25 5.29 5.51
C ALA A 168 -23.27 5.57 6.64
N PRO A 169 -24.51 5.96 6.32
CA PRO A 169 -25.54 6.15 7.34
C PRO A 169 -25.82 4.82 8.06
N ALA A 170 -26.00 4.89 9.38
CA ALA A 170 -26.10 3.70 10.26
C ALA A 170 -27.39 2.87 10.06
N HIS A 171 -28.35 3.35 9.27
CA HIS A 171 -29.68 2.74 9.10
C HIS A 171 -30.02 2.64 7.61
N GLY A 172 -30.11 1.41 7.09
CA GLY A 172 -30.60 1.14 5.73
C GLY A 172 -29.68 0.22 4.93
N GLY A 173 -29.98 -1.08 4.98
CA GLY A 173 -29.26 -2.10 4.23
C GLY A 173 -29.40 -1.92 2.72
N ALA A 174 -28.26 -1.88 2.03
CA ALA A 174 -28.01 -2.52 0.73
C ALA A 174 -26.58 -2.16 0.30
N VAL A 175 -25.61 -2.93 0.79
CA VAL A 175 -24.22 -2.93 0.27
C VAL A 175 -24.23 -3.65 -1.09
N GLY A 176 -24.90 -3.08 -2.09
CA GLY A 176 -25.17 -3.78 -3.36
C GLY A 176 -24.98 -2.94 -4.63
N GLY A 177 -25.08 -1.61 -4.56
CA GLY A 177 -25.01 -0.77 -5.77
C GLY A 177 -23.60 -0.54 -6.33
N TRP A 178 -22.56 -0.62 -5.49
CA TRP A 178 -21.20 -0.26 -5.90
C TRP A 178 -20.39 -1.42 -6.50
N ALA A 179 -20.75 -2.68 -6.20
CA ALA A 179 -20.11 -3.85 -6.79
C ALA A 179 -20.28 -3.85 -8.33
N ALA A 180 -21.44 -3.42 -8.83
CA ALA A 180 -21.68 -3.27 -10.26
C ALA A 180 -20.83 -2.17 -10.93
N ALA A 181 -20.55 -1.07 -10.22
CA ALA A 181 -19.71 0.02 -10.74
C ALA A 181 -18.21 -0.33 -10.73
N ALA A 182 -17.74 -1.10 -9.74
CA ALA A 182 -16.38 -1.63 -9.69
C ALA A 182 -16.13 -2.66 -10.82
N GLN A 183 -17.14 -3.49 -11.11
CA GLN A 183 -17.10 -4.53 -12.14
C GLN A 183 -16.91 -3.97 -13.57
N GLN A 184 -17.34 -2.74 -13.85
CA GLN A 184 -17.13 -2.11 -15.16
C GLN A 184 -15.74 -1.48 -15.37
N ARG A 185 -14.93 -1.27 -14.31
CA ARG A 185 -13.75 -0.36 -14.41
C ARG A 185 -12.40 -0.97 -14.07
N CYS A 186 -12.35 -2.04 -13.29
CA CYS A 186 -11.11 -2.78 -13.11
C CYS A 186 -10.60 -3.43 -14.42
N GLY A 187 -11.48 -3.64 -15.41
CA GLY A 187 -11.09 -4.03 -16.77
C GLY A 187 -10.37 -2.92 -17.56
N ALA A 188 -10.72 -1.64 -17.34
CA ALA A 188 -10.17 -0.50 -18.10
C ALA A 188 -8.87 0.08 -17.52
N LEU A 189 -8.60 -0.14 -16.22
CA LEU A 189 -7.37 0.32 -15.56
C LEU A 189 -6.13 -0.44 -16.02
N GLY A 190 -6.27 -1.70 -16.44
CA GLY A 190 -5.16 -2.51 -16.96
C GLY A 190 -4.57 -1.96 -18.28
N GLU A 191 -5.38 -1.30 -19.11
CA GLU A 191 -4.94 -0.79 -20.42
C GLU A 191 -4.53 0.70 -20.39
N ALA A 192 -5.14 1.53 -19.52
CA ALA A 192 -4.89 2.98 -19.49
C ALA A 192 -3.70 3.42 -18.60
N LEU A 193 -3.13 2.52 -17.79
CA LEU A 193 -2.04 2.82 -16.85
C LEU A 193 -0.62 2.74 -17.46
N GLY A 194 -0.50 2.44 -18.76
CA GLY A 194 0.77 2.06 -19.41
C GLY A 194 1.88 3.10 -19.36
N GLU A 195 1.64 4.37 -19.77
CA GLU A 195 2.78 5.24 -20.12
C GLU A 195 2.71 6.68 -19.60
N ARG A 196 1.56 7.36 -19.62
CA ARG A 196 1.51 8.80 -19.28
C ARG A 196 1.44 9.13 -17.78
N ARG A 197 0.90 8.23 -16.94
CA ARG A 197 0.78 8.48 -15.48
C ARG A 197 2.04 8.14 -14.67
N ARG A 198 2.93 7.29 -15.20
CA ARG A 198 4.18 6.90 -14.52
C ARG A 198 5.12 8.09 -14.29
N ALA A 199 5.21 9.02 -15.23
CA ALA A 199 6.07 10.21 -15.11
C ALA A 199 5.53 11.26 -14.11
N LEU A 200 4.21 11.47 -14.08
CA LEU A 200 3.58 12.49 -13.23
C LEU A 200 3.55 12.10 -11.75
N LEU A 201 3.31 10.82 -11.42
CA LEU A 201 3.25 10.36 -10.04
C LEU A 201 4.64 10.30 -9.38
N LEU A 202 5.68 9.96 -10.13
CA LEU A 202 7.07 10.01 -9.65
C LEU A 202 7.55 11.45 -9.39
N ALA A 203 7.14 12.42 -10.22
CA ALA A 203 7.50 13.82 -10.02
C ALA A 203 6.76 14.47 -8.84
N ALA A 204 5.46 14.19 -8.67
CA ALA A 204 4.66 14.77 -7.59
C ALA A 204 5.02 14.20 -6.21
N GLY A 205 5.33 12.89 -6.12
CA GLY A 205 5.70 12.24 -4.85
C GLY A 205 7.02 12.76 -4.25
N VAL A 206 7.99 13.15 -5.09
CA VAL A 206 9.28 13.68 -4.64
C VAL A 206 9.14 15.06 -3.97
N VAL A 207 8.24 15.91 -4.46
CA VAL A 207 8.07 17.28 -3.93
C VAL A 207 7.36 17.29 -2.58
N VAL A 208 6.31 16.48 -2.41
CA VAL A 208 5.51 16.45 -1.17
C VAL A 208 6.29 15.81 -0.01
N VAL A 209 7.05 14.74 -0.27
CA VAL A 209 7.87 14.08 0.76
C VAL A 209 9.05 14.97 1.19
N ALA A 210 9.68 15.72 0.28
CA ALA A 210 10.73 16.66 0.63
C ALA A 210 10.23 17.77 1.57
N ALA A 211 9.03 18.31 1.29
CA ALA A 211 8.40 19.32 2.14
C ALA A 211 8.04 18.77 3.55
N GLY A 212 7.50 17.55 3.63
CA GLY A 212 7.18 16.89 4.89
C GLY A 212 8.41 16.61 5.77
N VAL A 213 9.51 16.13 5.17
CA VAL A 213 10.76 15.85 5.90
C VAL A 213 11.42 17.14 6.41
N LEU A 214 11.36 18.24 5.64
CA LEU A 214 11.85 19.55 6.05
C LEU A 214 11.03 20.14 7.21
N ALA A 215 9.70 19.99 7.18
CA ALA A 215 8.83 20.45 8.26
C ALA A 215 9.05 19.66 9.56
N TYR A 216 9.18 18.34 9.48
CA TYR A 216 9.46 17.48 10.63
C TYR A 216 10.81 17.81 11.28
N ARG A 217 11.89 17.96 10.49
CA ARG A 217 13.21 18.35 11.02
C ARG A 217 13.20 19.71 11.70
N ARG A 218 12.40 20.66 11.20
CA ARG A 218 12.23 21.97 11.85
C ARG A 218 11.55 21.87 13.21
N ALA A 219 10.48 21.08 13.30
CA ALA A 219 9.72 20.90 14.55
C ALA A 219 10.55 20.15 15.63
N SER A 220 11.35 19.16 15.21
CA SER A 220 12.25 18.43 16.12
C SER A 220 13.46 19.25 16.58
N ALA A 221 13.91 20.23 15.79
CA ALA A 221 14.99 21.14 16.18
C ALA A 221 14.54 22.22 17.17
N SER A 222 13.26 22.62 17.13
CA SER A 222 12.67 23.60 18.05
C SER A 222 12.20 23.01 19.40
N SER A 223 12.37 21.72 19.61
CA SER A 223 11.98 21.00 20.84
C SER A 223 13.17 20.39 21.60
N ALA A 224 14.40 20.71 21.19
CA ALA A 224 15.60 20.42 21.97
C ALA A 224 15.83 21.55 22.99
N PRO A 225 15.95 21.24 24.31
CA PRO A 225 16.21 22.23 25.36
C PRO A 225 17.63 22.83 25.27
#